data_AF-A0A497L390-F1
#
_entry.id   AF-A0A497L390-F1
#
_cell.length_a   1.000
_cell.length_b   1.000
_cell.length_c   1.000
_cell.angle_alpha   90.00
_cell.angle_beta   90.00
_cell.angle_gamma   90.00
#
_symmetry.space_group_name_H-M   'P 1'
#
loop_
_entity.id
_entity.type
_entity.pdbx_description
1 polymer ?
#
loop_
_entity_poly.entity_id
_entity_poly.type
_entity_poly.pdbx_seq_one_letter_code
_entity_poly.pdbx_strand_id
1 'polypeptide(L)'
;LLASKEIWLCASCFRCVDRCPRGVGFTNISIALRNLAAREGNIPEALRAMASTVVETGLAYKIPLSRLRMREKQGLPPLPSVNIEQVRALVEEAGLPELVAKKGGR
;
A
#
# COMPACT_ATOMS: atom_id res chain seq x y z
N LEU A 1 15.85 -6.85 12.78
CA LEU A 1 14.37 -6.65 12.89
C LEU A 1 13.76 -6.17 11.57
N LEU A 2 14.31 -5.16 10.90
CA LEU A 2 13.71 -4.57 9.69
C LEU A 2 13.68 -5.51 8.46
N ALA A 3 14.59 -6.49 8.38
CA ALA A 3 14.57 -7.54 7.36
C ALA A 3 13.62 -8.72 7.66
N SER A 4 12.99 -8.75 8.86
CA SER A 4 12.14 -9.86 9.29
C SER A 4 10.75 -9.76 8.65
N LYS A 5 10.12 -10.90 8.37
CA LYS A 5 8.80 -10.95 7.72
C LYS A 5 7.67 -10.68 8.71
N GLU A 6 7.92 -10.92 9.99
CA GLU A 6 6.95 -10.85 11.09
C GLU A 6 6.36 -9.44 11.24
N ILE A 7 7.16 -8.39 11.02
CA ILE A 7 6.65 -7.00 11.07
C ILE A 7 5.56 -6.76 10.02
N TRP A 8 5.55 -7.51 8.91
CA TRP A 8 4.55 -7.40 7.83
C TRP A 8 3.29 -8.23 8.07
N LEU A 9 3.27 -9.11 9.09
CA LEU A 9 2.12 -9.96 9.41
C LEU A 9 1.03 -9.24 10.25
N CYS A 10 1.36 -8.12 10.89
CA CYS A 10 0.35 -7.33 11.61
C CYS A 10 -0.76 -6.85 10.64
N ALA A 11 -2.00 -7.28 10.90
CA ALA A 11 -3.15 -6.92 10.07
C ALA A 11 -3.67 -5.48 10.30
N SER A 12 -2.97 -4.69 11.11
CA SER A 12 -3.41 -3.35 11.53
C SER A 12 -4.85 -3.33 12.07
N CYS A 13 -5.23 -4.34 12.85
CA CYS A 13 -6.58 -4.49 13.40
C CYS A 13 -6.83 -3.75 14.72
N PHE A 14 -5.81 -3.06 15.27
CA PHE A 14 -5.86 -2.24 16.48
C PHE A 14 -6.26 -2.92 17.81
N ARG A 15 -6.61 -4.21 17.82
CA ARG A 15 -6.98 -4.95 19.04
C ARG A 15 -5.94 -4.88 20.17
N CYS A 16 -4.66 -4.80 19.82
CA CYS A 16 -3.59 -4.67 20.82
C CYS A 16 -3.58 -3.29 21.48
N VAL A 17 -3.98 -2.23 20.75
CA VAL A 17 -4.11 -0.87 21.27
C VAL A 17 -5.28 -0.79 22.24
N ASP A 18 -6.46 -1.29 21.84
CA ASP A 18 -7.68 -1.23 22.66
C ASP A 18 -7.55 -1.96 24.01
N ARG A 19 -6.73 -3.01 24.05
CA ARG A 19 -6.54 -3.86 25.24
C ARG A 19 -5.35 -3.48 26.08
N CYS A 20 -4.52 -2.51 25.65
CA CYS A 20 -3.26 -2.25 26.33
C CYS A 20 -3.49 -1.52 27.67
N PRO A 21 -3.18 -2.14 28.82
CA PRO A 21 -3.33 -1.47 30.12
C PRO A 21 -2.31 -0.34 30.34
N ARG A 22 -1.33 -0.21 29.43
CA ARG A 22 -0.26 0.79 29.46
C ARG A 22 -0.43 1.87 28.38
N GLY A 23 -1.53 1.83 27.61
CA GLY A 23 -1.79 2.81 26.56
C GLY A 23 -0.80 2.78 25.39
N VAL A 24 -0.15 1.64 25.13
CA VAL A 24 0.85 1.53 24.07
C VAL A 24 0.18 1.38 22.71
N GLY A 25 0.49 2.30 21.79
CA GLY A 25 0.06 2.24 20.40
C GLY A 25 0.86 1.24 19.55
N PHE A 26 0.80 -0.06 19.85
CA PHE A 26 1.64 -1.07 19.18
C PHE A 26 1.43 -1.12 17.66
N THR A 27 0.21 -0.91 17.16
CA THR A 27 -0.05 -0.82 15.73
C THR A 27 0.76 0.31 15.07
N ASN A 28 0.89 1.46 15.73
CA ASN A 28 1.67 2.60 15.23
C ASN A 28 3.18 2.27 15.23
N ILE A 29 3.66 1.56 16.25
CA ILE A 29 5.04 1.06 16.30
C ILE A 29 5.29 0.11 15.11
N SER A 30 4.35 -0.81 14.84
CA SER A 30 4.45 -1.72 13.70
C SER A 30 4.50 -0.98 12.36
N ILE A 31 3.69 0.06 12.18
CA ILE A 31 3.72 0.91 10.98
C ILE A 31 5.07 1.65 10.85
N ALA A 32 5.58 2.22 11.95
CA ALA A 32 6.88 2.88 11.95
C ALA A 32 8.02 1.93 11.56
N LEU A 33 8.02 0.70 12.09
CA LEU A 33 9.00 -0.33 11.71
C LEU A 33 8.90 -0.70 10.22
N ARG A 34 7.69 -0.81 9.66
CA ARG A 34 7.49 -1.06 8.22
C ARG A 34 8.01 0.08 7.36
N ASN A 35 7.82 1.33 7.79
CA ASN A 35 8.35 2.50 7.07
C ASN A 35 9.88 2.48 7.03
N LEU A 36 10.52 2.14 8.16
CA LEU A 36 11.98 1.97 8.20
C LEU A 36 12.44 0.80 7.32
N ALA A 37 11.77 -0.34 7.38
CA ALA A 37 12.05 -1.48 6.52
C ALA A 37 11.89 -1.14 5.03
N ALA A 38 10.86 -0.38 4.66
CA ALA A 38 10.64 0.08 3.30
C ALA A 38 11.77 0.99 2.81
N ARG A 39 12.27 1.91 3.66
CA ARG A 39 13.44 2.75 3.34
C ARG A 39 14.72 1.94 3.11
N GLU A 40 14.84 0.75 3.72
CA GLU A 40 15.93 -0.21 3.46
C GLU A 40 15.67 -1.09 2.23
N GLY A 41 14.51 -0.98 1.58
CA GLY A 41 14.11 -1.78 0.44
C GLY A 41 13.49 -3.13 0.81
N ASN A 42 13.22 -3.38 2.10
CA ASN A 42 12.63 -4.61 2.63
C ASN A 42 11.09 -4.62 2.50
N ILE A 43 10.57 -4.40 1.30
CA ILE A 43 9.13 -4.39 0.99
C ILE A 43 8.72 -5.74 0.39
N PRO A 44 7.69 -6.43 0.90
CA PRO A 44 7.13 -7.63 0.29
C PRO A 44 6.71 -7.39 -1.17
N GLU A 45 6.99 -8.36 -2.05
CA GLU A 45 6.78 -8.22 -3.50
C GLU A 45 5.33 -7.84 -3.87
N ALA A 46 4.34 -8.47 -3.23
CA ALA A 46 2.93 -8.17 -3.47
C ALA A 46 2.58 -6.69 -3.16
N LEU A 47 3.15 -6.14 -2.09
CA LEU A 47 2.95 -4.73 -1.72
C LEU A 47 3.71 -3.79 -2.67
N ARG A 48 4.89 -4.21 -3.13
CA ARG A 48 5.65 -3.47 -4.16
C ARG A 48 4.85 -3.39 -5.46
N ALA A 49 4.30 -4.51 -5.94
CA ALA A 49 3.48 -4.55 -7.15
C ALA A 49 2.21 -3.68 -7.04
N MET A 50 1.57 -3.70 -5.87
CA MET A 50 0.43 -2.83 -5.58
C MET A 50 0.83 -1.35 -5.63
N ALA A 51 1.95 -0.98 -5.00
CA ALA A 51 2.46 0.39 -5.03
C ALA A 51 2.86 0.85 -6.44
N SER A 52 3.49 -0.02 -7.24
CA SER A 52 3.76 0.25 -8.66
C SER A 52 2.45 0.53 -9.44
N THR A 53 1.39 -0.22 -9.15
CA THR A 53 0.08 -0.01 -9.80
C THR A 53 -0.50 1.36 -9.47
N VAL A 54 -0.31 1.84 -8.23
CA VAL A 54 -0.73 3.20 -7.83
C VAL A 54 0.04 4.26 -8.63
N VAL A 55 1.36 4.10 -8.75
CA VAL A 55 2.20 5.02 -9.53
C VAL A 55 1.81 5.02 -11.01
N GLU A 56 1.48 3.87 -11.58
CA GLU A 56 1.15 3.72 -13.00
C GLU A 56 -0.27 4.17 -13.37
N THR A 57 -1.25 3.87 -12.51
CA THR A 57 -2.68 3.98 -12.86
C THR A 57 -3.49 4.88 -11.92
N GLY A 58 -2.87 5.38 -10.86
CA GLY A 58 -3.54 6.09 -9.77
C GLY A 58 -4.41 5.19 -8.88
N LEU A 59 -4.42 3.88 -9.11
CA LEU A 59 -5.24 2.90 -8.39
C LEU A 59 -4.38 1.81 -7.78
N ALA A 60 -4.82 1.24 -6.65
CA ALA A 60 -4.15 0.07 -6.05
C ALA A 60 -4.31 -1.22 -6.88
N TYR A 61 -5.22 -1.22 -7.86
CA TYR A 61 -5.57 -2.39 -8.66
C TYR A 61 -5.94 -1.98 -10.08
N LYS A 62 -5.34 -2.66 -11.07
CA LYS A 62 -5.69 -2.48 -12.49
C LYS A 62 -7.05 -3.12 -12.75
N ILE A 63 -8.02 -2.31 -13.15
CA ILE A 63 -9.38 -2.77 -13.38
C ILE A 63 -9.45 -3.45 -14.76
N PRO A 64 -9.69 -4.78 -14.84
CA PRO A 64 -9.76 -5.46 -16.13
C PRO A 64 -11.09 -5.14 -16.84
N LEU A 65 -11.08 -5.22 -18.17
CA LEU A 65 -12.28 -5.00 -18.99
C LEU A 65 -13.45 -5.91 -18.61
N SER A 66 -13.18 -7.12 -18.12
CA SER A 66 -14.22 -8.04 -17.63
C SER A 66 -15.02 -7.47 -16.47
N ARG A 67 -14.39 -6.72 -15.55
CA ARG A 67 -15.06 -6.03 -14.44
C ARG A 67 -15.95 -4.90 -14.94
N LEU A 68 -15.47 -4.13 -15.94
CA LEU A 68 -16.25 -3.03 -16.53
C LEU A 68 -17.50 -3.58 -17.26
N ARG A 69 -17.34 -4.63 -18.06
CA ARG A 69 -18.46 -5.31 -18.73
C ARG A 69 -19.47 -5.90 -17.75
N MET A 70 -19.00 -6.46 -16.62
CA MET A 70 -19.91 -6.95 -15.58
C MET A 70 -20.73 -5.83 -14.95
N ARG A 71 -20.13 -4.66 -14.71
CA ARG A 71 -20.85 -3.50 -14.18
C ARG A 71 -21.96 -3.05 -15.11
N GLU A 72 -21.64 -2.91 -16.40
CA GLU A 72 -22.62 -2.55 -17.43
C GLU A 72 -23.77 -3.56 -17.52
N LYS A 73 -23.46 -4.87 -17.56
CA LYS A 73 -24.47 -5.94 -17.54
C LYS A 73 -25.38 -5.90 -16.31
N GLN A 74 -24.87 -5.42 -15.18
CA GLN A 74 -25.62 -5.25 -13.94
C GLN A 74 -26.34 -3.90 -13.86
N GLY A 75 -26.29 -3.07 -14.90
CA GLY A 75 -26.87 -1.73 -14.90
C GLY A 75 -26.19 -0.75 -13.94
N LEU A 76 -24.96 -1.05 -13.50
CA LEU A 76 -24.20 -0.19 -12.60
C LEU A 76 -23.55 0.97 -13.37
N PRO A 77 -23.45 2.17 -12.77
CA PRO A 77 -22.83 3.32 -13.41
C PRO A 77 -21.35 3.06 -13.76
N PRO A 78 -20.79 3.78 -14.75
CA PRO A 78 -19.36 3.74 -15.01
C PRO A 78 -18.57 4.17 -13.78
N LEU A 79 -17.34 3.68 -13.67
CA LEU A 79 -16.46 4.11 -12.59
C LEU A 79 -16.05 5.57 -12.79
N PRO A 80 -15.86 6.35 -11.71
CA PRO A 80 -15.31 7.68 -11.82
C PRO A 80 -13.91 7.61 -12.44
N SER A 81 -13.57 8.60 -13.26
CA SER A 81 -12.22 8.74 -13.80
C SER A 81 -11.27 9.18 -12.68
N VAL A 82 -10.06 8.63 -12.72
CA VAL A 82 -8.97 9.03 -11.82
C VAL A 82 -8.15 10.10 -12.50
N ASN A 83 -7.84 11.18 -11.79
CA ASN A 83 -6.86 12.16 -12.25
C ASN A 83 -5.45 11.62 -11.98
N ILE A 84 -4.91 10.88 -12.95
CA ILE A 84 -3.62 10.19 -12.81
C ILE A 84 -2.49 11.20 -12.60
N GLU A 85 -2.51 12.35 -13.28
CA GLU A 85 -1.47 13.37 -13.15
C GLU A 85 -1.42 13.95 -11.73
N GLN A 86 -2.58 14.21 -11.12
CA GLN A 86 -2.65 14.67 -9.74
C GLN A 86 -2.10 13.62 -8.77
N VAL A 87 -2.50 12.35 -8.94
CA VAL A 87 -2.02 11.27 -8.08
C VAL A 87 -0.51 11.11 -8.23
N ARG A 88 -0.01 11.15 -9.47
CA ARG A 88 1.42 11.06 -9.80
C ARG A 88 2.23 12.14 -9.10
N ALA A 89 1.80 13.40 -9.20
CA ALA A 89 2.46 14.52 -8.53
C ALA A 89 2.57 14.31 -7.01
N LEU A 90 1.50 13.81 -6.37
CA LEU A 90 1.49 13.55 -4.92
C LEU A 90 2.42 12.40 -4.53
N VAL A 91 2.44 11.30 -5.29
CA VAL A 91 3.26 10.14 -4.95
C VAL A 91 4.74 10.35 -5.27
N GLU A 92 5.06 11.16 -6.28
CA GLU A 92 6.42 11.62 -6.58
C GLU A 92 6.95 12.51 -5.45
N GLU A 93 6.18 13.51 -5.03
CA GLU A 93 6.57 14.36 -3.88
C GLU A 93 6.72 13.56 -2.58
N ALA A 94 5.88 12.53 -2.38
CA ALA A 94 5.97 11.64 -1.23
C ALA A 94 7.15 10.63 -1.29
N GLY A 95 7.87 10.56 -2.42
CA GLY A 95 9.00 9.66 -2.62
C GLY A 95 8.63 8.18 -2.78
N LEU A 96 7.40 7.87 -3.20
CA LEU A 96 6.95 6.49 -3.38
C LEU A 96 7.68 5.77 -4.54
N PRO A 97 7.90 6.38 -5.72
CA PRO A 97 8.61 5.72 -6.82
C PRO A 97 10.01 5.21 -6.42
N GLU A 98 10.76 5.99 -5.65
CA GLU A 98 12.11 5.66 -5.19
C GLU A 98 12.10 4.47 -4.23
N LEU A 99 11.14 4.44 -3.30
CA LEU A 99 10.93 3.32 -2.37
C LEU A 99 10.58 2.03 -3.12
N VAL A 100 9.75 2.13 -4.15
CA VAL A 100 9.31 1.01 -4.99
C VAL A 100 10.41 0.52 -5.93
N ALA A 101 11.30 1.40 -6.40
CA ALA A 101 12.46 1.02 -7.20
C ALA A 101 13.58 0.38 -6.35
N LYS A 102 13.72 0.78 -5.08
CA LYS A 102 14.76 0.28 -4.19
C LYS A 102 14.52 -1.20 -3.83
N LYS A 103 15.40 -2.07 -4.35
CA LYS A 103 15.48 -3.47 -3.94
C LYS A 103 16.36 -3.57 -2.69
N GLY A 104 15.82 -4.16 -1.62
CA GLY A 104 16.58 -4.44 -0.42
C GLY A 104 17.67 -5.47 -0.69
N GLY A 105 18.86 -5.24 -0.14
CA GLY A 105 19.96 -6.20 -0.20
C GLY A 105 19.66 -7.40 0.70
N ARG A 106 19.57 -8.57 0.09
CA ARG A 106 19.90 -9.85 0.72
C ARG A 106 20.77 -10.62 -0.24
#